data_AF-A0A1Q9LSN3-F1
#
_entry.id   AF-A0A1Q9LSN3-F1
#
_cell.length_a   1.000
_cell.length_b   1.000
_cell.length_c   1.000
_cell.angle_alpha   90.00
_cell.angle_beta   90.00
_cell.angle_gamma   90.00
#
_symmetry.space_group_name_H-M   'P 1'
#
loop_
_entity.id
_entity.type
_entity.pdbx_description
1 polymer ?
#
loop_
_entity_poly.entity_id
_entity_poly.type
_entity_poly.pdbx_seq_one_letter_code
_entity_poly.pdbx_strand_id
1 'polypeptide(L)'
;MLLAAAFAGQGAVLAVGAVLAAVVVAVLVGVASIAPGESWVRGRVLWALLVAVLGFTLWGFGWAISDEAGLGISGDTGAWLVSGVVPFAVVAGMLLRSRALAIGFAVVFVATGGILLHALARTMPPEVDQRLAVASAQRLDFAVTDVPGYRSGFDSRVQQLMPVDTDPNPPDPFIVLYDSDNPGSADCDYDPVTAGGFYSQSCEVERPGLFYLRGWGTHAYVLRVPGKQFTLTAATTHDRAFLRGAILTARESSAPGTYTATVPGYSGAATPGHNVFTPDDPSTLPGARNITVSVRDAHTCTCEFESRDLRYRRFPDHQEYTKPAGAREILVWGGPAVDRDLLRTAARNAHPATDDELLDLLPPLPPAHGHSPMIPVRKLATALFG
;
A
#
# COMPACT_ATOMS: atom_id res chain seq x y z
N MET A 1 -14.25 9.24 15.86
CA MET A 1 -13.11 8.59 16.56
C MET A 1 -11.85 8.48 15.71
N LEU A 2 -11.93 8.43 14.37
CA LEU A 2 -10.76 8.44 13.46
C LEU A 2 -10.01 9.80 13.39
N LEU A 3 -10.67 10.91 13.69
CA LEU A 3 -10.04 12.24 13.76
C LEU A 3 -9.06 12.42 14.94
N ALA A 4 -9.10 11.56 15.97
CA ALA A 4 -8.16 11.63 17.09
C ALA A 4 -6.85 10.87 16.83
N ALA A 5 -6.84 9.93 15.87
CA ALA A 5 -5.68 9.10 15.57
C ALA A 5 -4.71 9.79 14.60
N ALA A 6 -5.21 10.58 13.63
CA ALA A 6 -4.36 11.34 12.71
C ALA A 6 -3.59 12.48 13.41
N PHE A 7 -4.17 13.07 14.46
CA PHE A 7 -3.49 14.04 15.31
C PHE A 7 -2.66 13.42 16.44
N ALA A 8 -2.62 12.08 16.60
CA ALA A 8 -1.88 11.46 17.69
C ALA A 8 -0.35 11.59 17.51
N GLY A 9 0.16 11.60 16.28
CA GLY A 9 1.59 11.78 15.99
C GLY A 9 2.07 13.22 16.26
N GLN A 10 1.40 14.21 15.68
CA GLN A 10 1.72 15.63 15.88
C GLN A 10 1.32 16.13 17.27
N GLY A 11 0.20 15.65 17.80
CA GLY A 11 -0.29 15.97 19.14
C GLY A 11 0.60 15.41 20.24
N ALA A 12 1.21 14.23 20.05
CA ALA A 12 2.16 13.68 21.01
C ALA A 12 3.44 14.52 21.08
N VAL A 13 4.00 14.95 19.94
CA VAL A 13 5.20 15.82 19.92
C VAL A 13 4.90 17.18 20.56
N LEU A 14 3.75 17.79 20.23
CA LEU A 14 3.33 19.06 20.85
C LEU A 14 3.02 18.91 22.34
N ALA A 15 2.39 17.81 22.77
CA ALA A 15 2.10 17.55 24.17
C ALA A 15 3.37 17.29 24.98
N VAL A 16 4.31 16.51 24.45
CA VAL A 16 5.62 16.28 25.09
C VAL A 16 6.38 17.60 25.21
N GLY A 17 6.40 18.42 24.15
CA GLY A 17 7.01 19.75 24.17
C GLY A 17 6.38 20.68 25.22
N ALA A 18 5.05 20.68 25.32
CA ALA A 18 4.33 21.49 26.31
C ALA A 18 4.60 21.05 27.76
N VAL A 19 4.65 19.74 28.02
CA VAL A 19 4.98 19.18 29.33
C VAL A 19 6.42 19.52 29.73
N LEU A 20 7.38 19.37 28.81
CA LEU A 20 8.78 19.73 29.04
C LEU A 20 8.93 21.22 29.35
N ALA A 21 8.27 22.09 28.58
CA ALA A 21 8.24 23.52 28.85
C ALA A 21 7.67 23.84 30.24
N ALA A 22 6.55 23.21 30.62
CA ALA A 22 5.94 23.40 31.94
C ALA A 22 6.85 22.94 33.09
N VAL A 23 7.54 21.81 32.94
CA VAL A 23 8.52 21.30 33.91
C VAL A 23 9.70 22.26 34.04
N VAL A 24 10.25 22.75 32.93
CA VAL A 24 11.35 23.73 32.93
C VAL A 24 10.92 25.02 33.63
N VAL A 25 9.71 25.54 33.34
CA VAL A 25 9.18 26.73 34.03
C VAL A 25 9.00 26.47 35.52
N ALA A 26 8.44 25.32 35.92
CA ALA A 26 8.24 24.98 37.33
C ALA A 26 9.57 24.87 38.10
N VAL A 27 10.59 24.24 37.50
CA VAL A 27 11.94 24.15 38.08
C VAL A 27 12.57 25.54 38.21
N LEU A 28 12.46 26.38 37.18
CA LEU A 28 13.00 27.74 37.19
C LEU A 28 12.31 28.62 38.25
N VAL A 29 10.99 28.52 38.40
CA VAL A 29 10.22 29.22 39.44
C VAL A 29 10.60 28.73 40.84
N GLY A 30 10.78 27.41 41.01
CA GLY A 30 11.25 26.81 42.26
C GLY A 30 12.64 27.29 42.66
N VAL A 31 13.59 27.29 41.72
CA VAL A 31 14.96 27.78 41.95
C VAL A 31 14.97 29.28 42.27
N ALA A 32 14.17 30.08 41.56
CA ALA A 32 14.04 31.51 41.83
C ALA A 32 13.49 31.81 43.24
N SER A 33 12.68 30.91 43.81
CA SER A 33 12.13 31.06 45.17
C SER A 33 13.13 30.78 46.30
N ILE A 34 14.23 30.06 46.00
CA ILE A 34 15.26 29.64 46.98
C ILE A 34 16.46 30.61 46.98
N ALA A 35 16.48 31.61 46.09
CA ALA A 35 17.60 32.54 45.93
C ALA A 35 17.93 33.29 47.25
N PRO A 36 19.12 33.07 47.85
CA PRO A 36 19.47 33.62 49.16
C PRO A 36 19.59 35.14 49.14
N GLY A 37 19.00 35.80 50.15
CA GLY A 37 18.96 37.26 50.24
C GLY A 37 20.29 37.98 50.51
N GLU A 38 21.36 37.29 50.98
CA GLU A 38 22.39 37.99 51.78
C GLU A 38 23.89 37.71 51.50
N SER A 39 24.31 37.13 50.36
CA SER A 39 25.75 37.21 50.01
C SER A 39 26.01 37.45 48.52
N TRP A 40 26.41 38.69 48.21
CA TRP A 40 26.37 39.28 46.87
C TRP A 40 27.42 38.73 45.87
N VAL A 41 28.47 38.04 46.36
CA VAL A 41 29.55 37.49 45.51
C VAL A 41 29.36 35.99 45.25
N ARG A 42 29.07 35.18 46.29
CA ARG A 42 28.75 33.74 46.12
C ARG A 42 27.47 33.54 45.32
N GLY A 43 26.49 34.44 45.47
CA GLY A 43 25.27 34.44 44.68
C GLY A 43 25.53 34.57 43.18
N ARG A 44 26.43 35.46 42.73
CA ARG A 44 26.69 35.67 41.28
C ARG A 44 27.33 34.46 40.61
N VAL A 45 28.26 33.79 41.28
CA VAL A 45 28.94 32.60 40.74
C VAL A 45 27.95 31.45 40.62
N LEU A 46 27.15 31.20 41.65
CA LEU A 46 26.11 30.16 41.62
C LEU A 46 25.06 30.45 40.54
N TRP A 47 24.69 31.72 40.37
CA TRP A 47 23.72 32.15 39.38
C TRP A 47 24.25 32.00 37.94
N ALA A 48 25.50 32.40 37.70
CA ALA A 48 26.16 32.19 36.41
C ALA A 48 26.30 30.70 36.07
N LEU A 49 26.63 29.85 37.06
CA LEU A 49 26.64 28.40 36.91
C LEU A 49 25.27 27.84 36.56
N LEU A 50 24.21 28.30 37.23
CA LEU A 50 22.83 27.88 36.95
C LEU A 50 22.42 28.23 35.52
N VAL A 51 22.67 29.48 35.08
CA VAL A 51 22.38 29.91 33.71
C VAL A 51 23.17 29.09 32.70
N ALA A 52 24.47 28.85 32.96
CA ALA A 52 25.32 28.08 32.06
C ALA A 52 24.83 26.64 31.93
N VAL A 53 24.59 25.94 33.06
CA VAL A 53 24.17 24.53 33.06
C VAL A 53 22.79 24.37 32.43
N LEU A 54 21.80 25.18 32.82
CA LEU A 54 20.44 25.10 32.30
C LEU A 54 20.37 25.54 30.83
N GLY A 55 21.07 26.62 30.48
CA GLY A 55 21.15 27.07 29.09
C GLY A 55 21.77 26.03 28.18
N PHE A 56 22.86 25.38 28.63
CA PHE A 56 23.54 24.33 27.86
C PHE A 56 22.70 23.06 27.73
N THR A 57 21.95 22.67 28.77
CA THR A 57 21.03 21.52 28.69
C THR A 57 19.87 21.82 27.74
N LEU A 58 19.23 22.99 27.84
CA LEU A 58 18.18 23.41 26.90
C LEU A 58 18.69 23.48 25.46
N TRP A 59 19.89 24.04 25.27
CA TRP A 59 20.52 24.11 23.95
C TRP A 59 20.81 22.73 23.38
N GLY A 60 21.46 21.85 24.15
CA GLY A 60 21.78 20.48 23.73
C GLY A 60 20.53 19.64 23.42
N PHE A 61 19.45 19.84 24.19
CA PHE A 61 18.17 19.18 23.96
C PHE A 61 17.49 19.69 22.68
N GLY A 62 17.47 21.00 22.48
CA GLY A 62 16.98 21.62 21.24
C GLY A 62 17.77 21.14 20.03
N TRP A 63 19.09 21.01 20.17
CA TRP A 63 19.99 20.51 19.14
C TRP A 63 19.68 19.05 18.77
N ALA A 64 19.62 18.15 19.75
CA ALA A 64 19.35 16.73 19.53
C ALA A 64 17.98 16.51 18.83
N ILE A 65 16.94 17.21 19.28
CA ILE A 65 15.62 17.14 18.65
C ILE A 65 15.67 17.65 17.21
N SER A 66 16.39 18.76 16.97
CA SER A 66 16.43 19.36 15.64
C SER A 66 17.16 18.51 14.60
N ASP A 67 18.22 17.81 15.02
CA ASP A 67 19.01 16.94 14.15
C ASP A 67 18.24 15.64 13.84
N GLU A 68 17.58 15.07 14.86
CA GLU A 68 16.73 13.87 14.69
C GLU A 68 15.48 14.16 13.85
N ALA A 69 14.94 15.38 13.91
CA ALA A 69 13.87 15.86 13.04
C ALA A 69 14.34 16.26 11.63
N GLY A 70 15.64 16.17 11.33
CA GLY A 70 16.20 16.47 10.01
C GLY A 70 16.14 17.95 9.62
N LEU A 71 16.06 18.87 10.60
CA LEU A 71 15.86 20.30 10.34
C LEU A 71 17.11 21.02 9.83
N GLY A 72 18.27 20.38 9.86
CA GLY A 72 19.51 20.95 9.35
C GLY A 72 19.99 22.21 10.10
N ILE A 73 19.50 22.45 11.32
CA ILE A 73 19.93 23.60 12.16
C ILE A 73 21.44 23.53 12.44
N SER A 74 22.02 22.32 12.45
CA SER A 74 23.46 22.08 12.53
C SER A 74 24.25 22.60 11.31
N GLY A 75 23.61 22.70 10.14
CA GLY A 75 24.21 23.18 8.89
C GLY A 75 24.09 24.69 8.64
N ASP A 76 23.19 25.38 9.35
CA ASP A 76 22.98 26.83 9.23
C ASP A 76 23.57 27.58 10.44
N THR A 77 24.70 28.27 10.22
CA THR A 77 25.41 29.02 11.26
C THR A 77 24.56 30.11 11.92
N GLY A 78 23.61 30.70 11.19
CA GLY A 78 22.70 31.72 11.72
C GLY A 78 21.64 31.11 12.65
N ALA A 79 21.01 30.02 12.21
CA ALA A 79 20.05 29.28 13.04
C ALA A 79 20.71 28.67 14.28
N TRP A 80 21.96 28.22 14.15
CA TRP A 80 22.78 27.71 15.25
C TRP A 80 23.06 28.79 16.31
N LEU A 81 23.42 30.01 15.90
CA LEU A 81 23.64 31.12 16.82
C LEU A 81 22.35 31.54 17.55
N VAL A 82 21.23 31.61 16.84
CA VAL A 82 19.94 32.00 17.44
C VAL A 82 19.44 30.93 18.41
N SER A 83 19.51 29.65 18.04
CA SER A 83 19.18 28.54 18.95
C SER A 83 20.15 28.44 20.13
N GLY A 84 21.40 28.86 19.94
CA GLY A 84 22.43 28.98 20.97
C GLY A 84 22.16 30.06 22.00
N VAL A 85 21.80 31.27 21.59
CA VAL A 85 21.74 32.45 22.50
C VAL A 85 20.41 32.55 23.25
N VAL A 86 19.30 32.19 22.60
CA VAL A 86 17.95 32.33 23.16
C VAL A 86 17.74 31.56 24.47
N PRO A 87 18.20 30.30 24.64
CA PRO A 87 18.03 29.56 25.90
C PRO A 87 18.72 30.24 27.08
N PHE A 88 19.95 30.73 26.89
CA PHE A 88 20.70 31.41 27.96
C PHE A 88 20.06 32.75 28.31
N ALA A 89 19.58 33.51 27.32
CA ALA A 89 18.86 34.76 27.55
C ALA A 89 17.55 34.55 28.32
N VAL A 90 16.80 33.48 28.01
CA VAL A 90 15.55 33.13 28.69
C VAL A 90 15.79 32.67 30.12
N VAL A 91 16.79 31.80 30.35
CA VAL A 91 17.15 31.34 31.69
C VAL A 91 17.65 32.51 32.54
N ALA A 92 18.50 33.39 31.98
CA ALA A 92 18.95 34.60 32.66
C ALA A 92 17.77 35.54 32.98
N GLY A 93 16.84 35.72 32.04
CA GLY A 93 15.65 36.56 32.22
C GLY A 93 14.68 36.05 33.28
N MET A 94 14.46 34.74 33.35
CA MET A 94 13.59 34.10 34.35
C MET A 94 14.15 34.14 35.76
N LEU A 95 15.48 34.13 35.91
CA LEU A 95 16.14 34.21 37.20
C LEU A 95 16.28 35.66 37.71
N LEU A 96 15.81 36.67 36.97
CA LEU A 96 15.75 38.05 37.44
C LEU A 96 14.72 38.19 38.57
N ARG A 97 15.10 38.92 39.63
CA ARG A 97 14.33 39.08 40.87
C ARG A 97 12.94 39.72 40.67
N SER A 98 12.71 40.40 39.55
CA SER A 98 11.42 41.03 39.26
C SER A 98 10.47 40.02 38.61
N ARG A 99 9.34 39.74 39.27
CA ARG A 99 8.29 38.85 38.75
C ARG A 99 7.74 39.32 37.38
N ALA A 100 7.70 40.62 37.14
CA ALA A 100 7.22 41.18 35.86
C ALA A 100 8.14 40.80 34.68
N LEU A 101 9.46 40.92 34.85
CA LEU A 101 10.43 40.52 33.81
C LEU A 101 10.43 39.01 33.57
N ALA A 102 10.35 38.21 34.63
CA ALA A 102 10.28 36.75 34.50
C ALA A 102 9.06 36.29 33.68
N ILE A 103 7.89 36.90 33.91
CA ILE A 103 6.68 36.66 33.10
C ILE A 103 6.90 37.11 31.65
N GLY A 104 7.50 38.27 31.43
CA GLY A 104 7.82 38.76 30.08
C GLY A 104 8.70 37.78 29.29
N PHE A 105 9.77 37.27 29.91
CA PHE A 105 10.64 36.27 29.27
C PHE A 105 9.95 34.93 29.03
N ALA A 106 9.05 34.50 29.92
CA ALA A 106 8.25 33.30 29.73
C ALA A 106 7.33 33.44 28.49
N VAL A 107 6.66 34.59 28.35
CA VAL A 107 5.81 34.87 27.18
C VAL A 107 6.63 34.89 25.90
N VAL A 108 7.79 35.56 25.90
CA VAL A 108 8.69 35.58 24.73
C VAL A 108 9.14 34.16 24.36
N PHE A 109 9.49 33.33 25.34
CA PHE A 109 9.90 31.95 25.09
C PHE A 109 8.78 31.13 24.46
N VAL A 110 7.57 31.19 25.00
CA VAL A 110 6.41 30.47 24.47
C VAL A 110 6.06 30.96 23.06
N ALA A 111 6.06 32.29 22.83
CA ALA A 111 5.80 32.87 21.52
C ALA A 111 6.85 32.43 20.48
N THR A 112 8.14 32.50 20.85
CA THR A 112 9.24 32.12 19.96
C THR A 112 9.20 30.61 19.66
N GLY A 113 8.93 29.78 20.67
CA GLY A 113 8.77 28.33 20.50
C GLY A 113 7.57 27.99 19.62
N GLY A 114 6.44 28.67 19.79
CA GLY A 114 5.25 28.51 18.94
C GLY A 114 5.51 28.91 17.48
N ILE A 115 6.21 30.02 17.24
CA ILE A 115 6.60 30.44 15.88
C ILE A 115 7.54 29.42 15.25
N LEU A 116 8.53 28.92 15.99
CA LEU A 116 9.48 27.92 15.48
C LEU A 116 8.77 26.60 15.15
N LEU A 117 7.89 26.12 16.01
CA LEU A 117 7.08 24.92 15.75
C LEU A 117 6.16 25.09 14.54
N HIS A 118 5.55 26.27 14.39
CA HIS A 118 4.72 26.59 13.24
C HIS A 118 5.53 26.67 11.94
N ALA A 119 6.74 27.22 12.00
CA ALA A 119 7.67 27.21 10.87
C ALA A 119 8.08 25.77 10.51
N LEU A 120 8.35 24.93 11.52
CA LEU A 120 8.67 23.51 11.35
C LEU A 120 7.54 22.72 10.69
N ALA A 121 6.31 22.97 11.15
CA ALA A 121 5.12 22.32 10.61
C ALA A 121 4.92 22.66 9.13
N ARG A 122 5.37 23.83 8.68
CA ARG A 122 5.34 24.25 7.28
C ARG A 122 6.48 23.68 6.44
N THR A 123 7.59 23.27 7.05
CA THR A 123 8.73 22.68 6.33
C THR A 123 8.62 21.17 6.15
N MET A 124 7.73 20.49 6.89
CA MET A 124 7.50 19.06 6.68
C MET A 124 6.91 18.85 5.27
N PRO A 125 7.45 17.91 4.47
CA PRO A 125 6.85 17.56 3.20
C PRO A 125 5.38 17.18 3.40
N PRO A 126 4.47 17.59 2.50
CA PRO A 126 3.11 17.09 2.46
C PRO A 126 3.08 15.57 2.63
N GLU A 127 2.09 15.05 3.35
CA GLU A 127 1.98 13.61 3.61
C GLU A 127 2.05 12.77 2.32
N VAL A 128 1.46 13.27 1.24
CA VAL A 128 1.55 12.70 -0.11
C VAL A 128 3.00 12.48 -0.54
N ASP A 129 3.87 13.47 -0.37
CA ASP A 129 5.28 13.36 -0.78
C ASP A 129 6.04 12.33 0.06
N GLN A 130 5.70 12.21 1.35
CA GLN A 130 6.27 11.19 2.22
C GLN A 130 5.83 9.78 1.78
N ARG A 131 4.53 9.59 1.50
CA ARG A 131 4.01 8.30 1.03
C ARG A 131 4.57 7.91 -0.34
N LEU A 132 4.72 8.88 -1.25
CA LEU A 132 5.34 8.69 -2.55
C LEU A 132 6.82 8.29 -2.43
N ALA A 133 7.56 8.91 -1.51
CA ALA A 133 8.95 8.56 -1.25
C ALA A 133 9.08 7.11 -0.74
N VAL A 134 8.22 6.68 0.19
CA VAL A 134 8.18 5.30 0.68
C VAL A 134 7.83 4.31 -0.43
N ALA A 135 6.88 4.67 -1.31
CA ALA A 135 6.50 3.87 -2.47
C ALA A 135 7.53 3.93 -3.64
N SER A 136 8.61 4.70 -3.48
CA SER A 136 9.60 4.98 -4.54
C SER A 136 8.95 5.42 -5.86
N ALA A 137 7.89 6.22 -5.77
CA ALA A 137 7.03 6.61 -6.90
C ALA A 137 6.96 8.14 -7.03
N GLN A 138 6.58 8.61 -8.22
CA GLN A 138 6.34 10.02 -8.49
C GLN A 138 4.84 10.30 -8.67
N ARG A 139 4.41 11.54 -8.44
CA ARG A 139 3.01 11.98 -8.67
C ARG A 139 2.52 11.63 -10.09
N LEU A 140 3.41 11.77 -11.08
CA LEU A 140 3.15 11.47 -12.49
C LEU A 140 3.08 9.96 -12.81
N ASP A 141 3.27 9.06 -11.84
CA ASP A 141 3.10 7.62 -12.03
C ASP A 141 1.65 7.17 -11.82
N PHE A 142 0.77 8.05 -11.31
CA PHE A 142 -0.59 7.71 -10.94
C PHE A 142 -1.60 8.45 -11.80
N ALA A 143 -2.58 7.69 -12.28
CA ALA A 143 -3.76 8.21 -12.92
C ALA A 143 -4.97 7.47 -12.39
N VAL A 144 -6.08 8.19 -12.29
CA VAL A 144 -7.34 7.67 -11.79
C VAL A 144 -8.46 8.00 -12.74
N THR A 145 -9.49 7.16 -12.71
CA THR A 145 -10.76 7.41 -13.36
C THR A 145 -11.89 6.80 -12.54
N ASP A 146 -13.06 7.42 -12.63
CA ASP A 146 -14.29 6.93 -12.03
C ASP A 146 -15.19 6.36 -13.12
N VAL A 147 -15.65 5.13 -12.88
CA VAL A 147 -16.56 4.41 -13.77
C VAL A 147 -17.78 3.97 -12.96
N PRO A 148 -18.99 4.47 -13.26
CA PRO A 148 -20.21 4.03 -12.58
C PRO A 148 -20.39 2.52 -12.64
N GLY A 149 -20.73 1.90 -11.51
CA GLY A 149 -20.89 0.44 -11.40
C GLY A 149 -19.59 -0.33 -11.20
N TYR A 150 -18.45 0.36 -11.05
CA TYR A 150 -17.16 -0.25 -10.73
C TYR A 150 -16.67 0.19 -9.35
N ARG A 151 -16.02 -0.73 -8.64
CA ARG A 151 -15.24 -0.45 -7.43
C ARG A 151 -13.78 -0.27 -7.81
N SER A 152 -13.12 0.70 -7.18
CA SER A 152 -11.69 0.93 -7.35
C SER A 152 -10.88 0.09 -6.38
N GLY A 153 -9.84 -0.55 -6.90
CA GLY A 153 -8.74 -1.17 -6.17
C GLY A 153 -7.42 -0.66 -6.74
N PHE A 154 -6.34 -0.81 -5.99
CA PHE A 154 -5.01 -0.38 -6.42
C PHE A 154 -3.99 -1.47 -6.18
N ASP A 155 -3.16 -1.70 -7.20
CA ASP A 155 -2.01 -2.58 -7.13
C ASP A 155 -0.81 -1.88 -7.76
N SER A 156 0.22 -1.61 -6.95
CA SER A 156 1.56 -1.25 -7.45
C SER A 156 1.60 -0.14 -8.52
N ARG A 157 0.84 0.95 -8.30
CA ARG A 157 0.65 2.16 -9.17
C ARG A 157 -0.42 2.05 -10.25
N VAL A 158 -1.13 0.94 -10.32
CA VAL A 158 -2.18 0.70 -11.29
C VAL A 158 -3.53 0.75 -10.58
N GLN A 159 -4.46 1.56 -11.11
CA GLN A 159 -5.85 1.48 -10.68
C GLN A 159 -6.49 0.28 -11.37
N GLN A 160 -7.09 -0.60 -10.59
CA GLN A 160 -7.94 -1.67 -11.07
C GLN A 160 -9.38 -1.35 -10.72
N LEU A 161 -10.23 -1.27 -11.74
CA LEU A 161 -11.66 -1.10 -11.62
C LEU A 161 -12.31 -2.45 -11.89
N MET A 162 -13.02 -2.97 -10.88
CA MET A 162 -13.80 -4.21 -11.00
C MET A 162 -15.29 -3.89 -10.93
N PRO A 163 -16.18 -4.54 -11.70
CA PRO A 163 -17.62 -4.35 -11.53
C PRO A 163 -18.08 -4.66 -10.10
N VAL A 164 -18.98 -3.86 -9.54
CA VAL A 164 -19.47 -4.00 -8.15
C VAL A 164 -20.21 -5.34 -7.95
N ASP A 165 -20.82 -5.86 -9.00
CA ASP A 165 -21.52 -7.15 -9.06
C ASP A 165 -20.58 -8.37 -9.21
N THR A 166 -19.26 -8.16 -9.25
CA THR A 166 -18.30 -9.25 -9.41
C THR A 166 -18.16 -10.05 -8.12
N ASP A 167 -18.46 -11.35 -8.18
CA ASP A 167 -18.07 -12.31 -7.15
C ASP A 167 -16.56 -12.16 -6.89
N PRO A 168 -16.11 -11.91 -5.64
CA PRO A 168 -14.69 -11.81 -5.33
C PRO A 168 -13.91 -13.09 -5.66
N ASN A 169 -14.59 -14.24 -5.74
CA ASN A 169 -14.01 -15.53 -6.09
C ASN A 169 -14.81 -16.15 -7.25
N PRO A 170 -14.75 -15.56 -8.46
CA PRO A 170 -15.47 -16.13 -9.58
C PRO A 170 -14.96 -17.55 -9.82
N PRO A 171 -15.85 -18.50 -10.18
CA PRO A 171 -15.43 -19.85 -10.51
C PRO A 171 -14.39 -19.80 -11.61
N ASP A 172 -13.34 -20.63 -11.49
CA ASP A 172 -12.31 -20.72 -12.51
C ASP A 172 -12.95 -21.10 -13.86
N PRO A 173 -12.88 -20.24 -14.89
CA PRO A 173 -13.49 -20.54 -16.18
C PRO A 173 -12.65 -21.52 -16.99
N PHE A 174 -11.42 -21.83 -16.58
CA PHE A 174 -10.57 -22.81 -17.23
C PHE A 174 -11.05 -24.24 -16.93
N ILE A 175 -10.87 -25.11 -17.90
CA ILE A 175 -11.07 -26.56 -17.76
C ILE A 175 -9.70 -27.20 -17.87
N VAL A 176 -9.35 -28.12 -16.97
CA VAL A 176 -8.03 -28.76 -16.99
C VAL A 176 -8.17 -30.25 -17.11
N LEU A 177 -7.54 -30.82 -18.14
CA LEU A 177 -7.38 -32.26 -18.30
C LEU A 177 -6.00 -32.66 -17.77
N TYR A 178 -5.97 -33.51 -16.76
CA TYR A 178 -4.76 -34.17 -16.28
C TYR A 178 -4.66 -35.57 -16.85
N ASP A 179 -3.45 -36.02 -17.17
CA ASP A 179 -3.17 -37.44 -17.43
C ASP A 179 -2.22 -37.99 -16.35
N SER A 180 -2.46 -39.24 -15.95
CA SER A 180 -1.63 -39.91 -14.95
C SER A 180 -1.49 -41.40 -15.27
N ASP A 181 -0.31 -41.93 -14.94
CA ASP A 181 0.01 -43.36 -15.04
C ASP A 181 -0.50 -44.09 -13.78
N ASN A 182 -1.80 -44.00 -13.49
CA ASN A 182 -2.41 -44.70 -12.35
C ASN A 182 -3.39 -45.78 -12.83
N PRO A 183 -2.89 -46.95 -13.27
CA PRO A 183 -3.75 -48.02 -13.78
C PRO A 183 -4.39 -48.89 -12.69
N GLY A 184 -4.10 -48.65 -11.41
CA GLY A 184 -4.23 -49.68 -10.37
C GLY A 184 -5.24 -49.45 -9.24
N SER A 185 -5.74 -48.23 -9.03
CA SER A 185 -6.66 -47.98 -7.91
C SER A 185 -8.11 -48.37 -8.26
N ALA A 186 -8.91 -48.74 -7.26
CA ALA A 186 -10.34 -49.00 -7.48
C ALA A 186 -11.05 -47.71 -7.95
N ASP A 187 -12.20 -47.81 -8.62
CA ASP A 187 -13.00 -46.62 -8.91
C ASP A 187 -13.37 -45.93 -7.58
N CYS A 188 -13.32 -44.60 -7.55
CA CYS A 188 -13.44 -43.78 -6.33
C CYS A 188 -12.29 -43.88 -5.30
N ASP A 189 -11.28 -44.73 -5.51
CA ASP A 189 -10.01 -44.68 -4.79
C ASP A 189 -9.08 -43.69 -5.50
N TYR A 190 -9.41 -42.41 -5.35
CA TYR A 190 -8.79 -41.31 -6.06
C TYR A 190 -7.76 -40.62 -5.18
N ASP A 191 -6.50 -40.64 -5.62
CA ASP A 191 -5.42 -39.92 -4.95
C ASP A 191 -5.36 -38.45 -5.45
N PRO A 192 -5.64 -37.46 -4.58
CA PRO A 192 -5.61 -36.05 -4.95
C PRO A 192 -4.22 -35.58 -5.41
N VAL A 193 -3.13 -36.21 -4.95
CA VAL A 193 -1.76 -35.78 -5.27
C VAL A 193 -1.42 -36.04 -6.73
N THR A 194 -1.78 -37.21 -7.25
CA THR A 194 -1.53 -37.59 -8.65
C THR A 194 -2.49 -36.93 -9.64
N ALA A 195 -3.53 -36.24 -9.15
CA ALA A 195 -4.60 -35.72 -9.97
C ALA A 195 -4.84 -34.22 -9.75
N GLY A 196 -3.74 -33.48 -9.71
CA GLY A 196 -3.74 -32.01 -9.74
C GLY A 196 -4.21 -31.34 -8.44
N GLY A 197 -4.20 -32.05 -7.31
CA GLY A 197 -4.61 -31.51 -6.01
C GLY A 197 -6.13 -31.42 -5.83
N PHE A 198 -6.93 -32.12 -6.64
CA PHE A 198 -8.38 -32.09 -6.54
C PHE A 198 -8.89 -32.89 -5.33
N TYR A 199 -9.53 -32.24 -4.36
CA TYR A 199 -10.13 -32.90 -3.20
C TYR A 199 -11.63 -33.14 -3.39
N SER A 200 -12.02 -34.42 -3.54
CA SER A 200 -13.42 -34.81 -3.70
C SER A 200 -14.16 -34.96 -2.37
N GLN A 201 -15.41 -34.51 -2.31
CA GLN A 201 -16.38 -34.75 -1.23
C GLN A 201 -17.21 -36.02 -1.45
N SER A 202 -17.51 -36.33 -2.71
CA SER A 202 -18.31 -37.48 -3.10
C SER A 202 -17.82 -38.04 -4.43
N CYS A 203 -17.96 -39.35 -4.59
CA CYS A 203 -17.67 -40.06 -5.83
C CYS A 203 -18.87 -40.89 -6.26
N GLU A 204 -19.17 -40.87 -7.55
CA GLU A 204 -20.23 -41.67 -8.17
C GLU A 204 -19.70 -42.41 -9.39
N VAL A 205 -19.71 -43.74 -9.34
CA VAL A 205 -19.29 -44.58 -10.45
C VAL A 205 -20.45 -44.73 -11.43
N GLU A 206 -20.25 -44.29 -12.68
CA GLU A 206 -21.25 -44.47 -13.74
C GLU A 206 -21.10 -45.86 -14.37
N ARG A 207 -19.85 -46.27 -14.63
CA ARG A 207 -19.47 -47.59 -15.11
C ARG A 207 -17.99 -47.84 -14.77
N PRO A 208 -17.51 -49.09 -14.83
CA PRO A 208 -16.10 -49.38 -14.53
C PRO A 208 -15.14 -48.49 -15.31
N GLY A 209 -14.27 -47.78 -14.60
CA GLY A 209 -13.29 -46.84 -15.14
C GLY A 209 -13.85 -45.48 -15.58
N LEU A 210 -15.12 -45.19 -15.34
CA LEU A 210 -15.73 -43.89 -15.61
C LEU A 210 -16.57 -43.43 -14.40
N PHE A 211 -16.09 -42.39 -13.72
CA PHE A 211 -16.73 -41.91 -12.49
C PHE A 211 -16.64 -40.39 -12.36
N TYR A 212 -17.57 -39.85 -11.58
CA TYR A 212 -17.72 -38.44 -11.30
C TYR A 212 -17.28 -38.12 -9.87
N LEU A 213 -16.55 -37.03 -9.69
CA LEU A 213 -16.09 -36.52 -8.41
C LEU A 213 -16.61 -35.11 -8.18
N ARG A 214 -17.18 -34.83 -7.00
CA ARG A 214 -17.67 -33.49 -6.64
C ARG A 214 -16.78 -32.87 -5.57
N GLY A 215 -16.31 -31.64 -5.76
CA GLY A 215 -15.50 -30.87 -4.80
C GLY A 215 -16.20 -29.60 -4.30
N TRP A 216 -15.47 -28.77 -3.54
CA TRP A 216 -15.94 -27.50 -2.94
C TRP A 216 -15.84 -26.31 -3.91
N GLY A 217 -16.49 -26.41 -5.07
CA GLY A 217 -16.52 -25.34 -6.09
C GLY A 217 -16.01 -25.79 -7.46
N THR A 218 -15.23 -26.86 -7.48
CA THR A 218 -14.85 -27.60 -8.69
C THR A 218 -15.42 -29.02 -8.66
N HIS A 219 -15.54 -29.63 -9.82
CA HIS A 219 -15.88 -31.04 -9.97
C HIS A 219 -15.04 -31.67 -11.08
N ALA A 220 -14.98 -32.99 -11.11
CA ALA A 220 -14.16 -33.73 -12.05
C ALA A 220 -14.88 -34.94 -12.64
N TYR A 221 -14.51 -35.28 -13.88
CA TYR A 221 -14.84 -36.56 -14.49
C TYR A 221 -13.55 -37.33 -14.76
N VAL A 222 -13.52 -38.60 -14.35
CA VAL A 222 -12.36 -39.45 -14.52
C VAL A 222 -12.67 -40.54 -15.54
N LEU A 223 -11.80 -40.69 -16.54
CA LEU A 223 -11.83 -41.77 -17.51
C LEU A 223 -10.54 -42.58 -17.42
N ARG A 224 -10.65 -43.86 -17.07
CA ARG A 224 -9.56 -44.82 -17.10
C ARG A 224 -9.59 -45.63 -18.37
N VAL A 225 -8.43 -45.73 -18.99
CA VAL A 225 -8.14 -46.59 -20.13
C VAL A 225 -6.93 -47.45 -19.77
N PRO A 226 -6.67 -48.57 -20.48
CA PRO A 226 -5.51 -49.41 -20.17
C PRO A 226 -4.21 -48.60 -20.12
N GLY A 227 -3.58 -48.56 -18.93
CA GLY A 227 -2.31 -47.86 -18.69
C GLY A 227 -2.41 -46.36 -18.39
N LYS A 228 -3.60 -45.74 -18.47
CA LYS A 228 -3.77 -44.29 -18.27
C LYS A 228 -5.06 -43.91 -17.55
N GLN A 229 -4.99 -42.84 -16.76
CA GLN A 229 -6.15 -42.19 -16.17
C GLN A 229 -6.18 -40.72 -16.59
N PHE A 230 -7.32 -40.30 -17.16
CA PHE A 230 -7.62 -38.92 -17.49
C PHE A 230 -8.56 -38.32 -16.47
N THR A 231 -8.25 -37.12 -15.97
CA THR A 231 -9.09 -36.39 -15.04
C THR A 231 -9.40 -35.02 -15.64
N LEU A 232 -10.66 -34.78 -16.00
CA LEU A 232 -11.12 -33.48 -16.48
C LEU A 232 -11.77 -32.72 -15.33
N THR A 233 -11.20 -31.58 -14.96
CA THR A 233 -11.65 -30.72 -13.86
C THR A 233 -12.24 -29.42 -14.39
N ALA A 234 -13.29 -28.92 -13.75
CA ALA A 234 -13.90 -27.63 -14.06
C ALA A 234 -14.61 -27.03 -12.84
N ALA A 235 -14.98 -25.75 -12.93
CA ALA A 235 -15.90 -25.13 -12.01
C ALA A 235 -17.30 -25.78 -12.04
N THR A 236 -17.97 -25.84 -10.89
CA THR A 236 -19.34 -26.39 -10.72
C THR A 236 -20.44 -25.62 -11.46
N THR A 237 -20.12 -24.51 -12.13
CA THR A 237 -20.99 -23.84 -13.09
C THR A 237 -21.21 -24.66 -14.37
N HIS A 238 -20.30 -25.58 -14.67
CA HIS A 238 -20.46 -26.56 -15.73
C HIS A 238 -21.30 -27.72 -15.20
N ASP A 239 -22.16 -28.30 -16.04
CA ASP A 239 -22.94 -29.45 -15.63
C ASP A 239 -22.16 -30.78 -15.79
N ARG A 240 -22.65 -31.82 -15.11
CA ARG A 240 -22.04 -33.15 -15.16
C ARG A 240 -22.04 -33.74 -16.58
N ALA A 241 -23.08 -33.48 -17.37
CA ALA A 241 -23.22 -34.06 -18.70
C ALA A 241 -22.21 -33.45 -19.69
N PHE A 242 -21.91 -32.16 -19.54
CA PHE A 242 -20.89 -31.43 -20.27
C PHE A 242 -19.51 -32.05 -20.03
N LEU A 243 -19.09 -32.22 -18.76
CA LEU A 243 -17.80 -32.84 -18.45
C LEU A 243 -17.72 -34.30 -18.92
N ARG A 244 -18.80 -35.05 -18.75
CA ARG A 244 -18.92 -36.42 -19.25
C ARG A 244 -18.71 -36.48 -20.76
N GLY A 245 -19.37 -35.60 -21.52
CA GLY A 245 -19.22 -35.52 -22.97
C GLY A 245 -17.78 -35.22 -23.38
N ALA A 246 -17.16 -34.23 -22.72
CA ALA A 246 -15.79 -33.81 -22.99
C ALA A 246 -14.75 -34.90 -22.67
N ILE A 247 -14.79 -35.51 -21.48
CA ILE A 247 -13.79 -36.50 -21.08
C ILE A 247 -13.80 -37.75 -21.98
N LEU A 248 -14.96 -38.12 -22.53
CA LEU A 248 -15.07 -39.27 -23.44
C LEU A 248 -14.38 -39.03 -24.79
N THR A 249 -13.97 -37.81 -25.09
CA THR A 249 -13.18 -37.46 -26.28
C THR A 249 -11.68 -37.36 -26.01
N ALA A 250 -11.25 -37.63 -24.76
CA ALA A 250 -9.85 -37.61 -24.36
C ALA A 250 -9.04 -38.60 -25.18
N ARG A 251 -7.91 -38.13 -25.70
CA ARG A 251 -7.03 -38.86 -26.62
C ARG A 251 -5.61 -38.32 -26.57
N GLU A 252 -4.65 -39.11 -27.02
CA GLU A 252 -3.30 -38.62 -27.26
C GLU A 252 -3.33 -37.56 -28.37
N SER A 253 -2.54 -36.50 -28.20
CA SER A 253 -2.36 -35.45 -29.18
C SER A 253 -1.28 -35.85 -30.21
N SER A 254 -1.01 -34.98 -31.19
CA SER A 254 0.04 -35.21 -32.19
C SER A 254 1.45 -35.18 -31.59
N ALA A 255 1.65 -34.49 -30.47
CA ALA A 255 2.91 -34.49 -29.74
C ALA A 255 2.95 -35.70 -28.78
N PRO A 256 3.97 -36.58 -28.89
CA PRO A 256 4.07 -37.78 -28.06
C PRO A 256 4.00 -37.46 -26.56
N GLY A 257 3.22 -38.24 -25.82
CA GLY A 257 3.09 -38.06 -24.37
C GLY A 257 2.30 -36.81 -23.94
N THR A 258 1.54 -36.20 -24.84
CA THR A 258 0.60 -35.13 -24.52
C THR A 258 -0.81 -35.57 -24.85
N TYR A 259 -1.78 -35.09 -24.07
CA TYR A 259 -3.18 -35.52 -24.19
C TYR A 259 -4.11 -34.32 -24.36
N THR A 260 -5.21 -34.54 -25.06
CA THR A 260 -6.20 -33.51 -25.35
C THR A 260 -7.60 -34.10 -25.34
N ALA A 261 -8.59 -33.23 -25.28
CA ALA A 261 -10.01 -33.54 -25.36
C ALA A 261 -10.69 -32.46 -26.21
N THR A 262 -11.86 -32.78 -26.74
CA THR A 262 -12.75 -31.82 -27.39
C THR A 262 -13.71 -31.29 -26.35
N VAL A 263 -13.52 -30.02 -25.98
CA VAL A 263 -14.36 -29.32 -24.99
C VAL A 263 -15.16 -28.24 -25.74
N PRO A 264 -16.48 -28.35 -25.87
CA PRO A 264 -17.28 -27.38 -26.64
C PRO A 264 -17.17 -25.96 -26.08
N GLY A 265 -16.78 -25.00 -26.93
CA GLY A 265 -16.60 -23.59 -26.55
C GLY A 265 -15.25 -23.29 -25.90
N TYR A 266 -14.28 -24.20 -26.04
CA TYR A 266 -12.96 -24.11 -25.43
C TYR A 266 -11.86 -24.55 -26.38
N SER A 267 -10.72 -23.88 -26.29
CA SER A 267 -9.48 -24.21 -26.99
C SER A 267 -8.36 -24.46 -25.99
N GLY A 268 -7.57 -25.51 -26.22
CA GLY A 268 -6.49 -25.91 -25.33
C GLY A 268 -5.21 -26.21 -26.09
N ALA A 269 -4.07 -25.93 -25.45
CA ALA A 269 -2.76 -26.30 -25.93
C ALA A 269 -2.23 -27.43 -25.03
N ALA A 270 -2.14 -28.64 -25.58
CA ALA A 270 -1.68 -29.80 -24.84
C ALA A 270 -0.22 -29.64 -24.42
N THR A 271 0.05 -29.79 -23.12
CA THR A 271 1.40 -29.84 -22.56
C THR A 271 1.63 -31.22 -21.90
N PRO A 272 2.87 -31.62 -21.61
CA PRO A 272 3.12 -32.85 -20.88
C PRO A 272 2.48 -32.81 -19.47
N GLY A 273 1.67 -33.82 -19.15
CA GLY A 273 1.04 -34.00 -17.83
C GLY A 273 -0.31 -33.29 -17.63
N HIS A 274 -0.63 -32.27 -18.44
CA HIS A 274 -1.95 -31.63 -18.42
C HIS A 274 -2.26 -30.83 -19.70
N ASN A 275 -3.52 -30.47 -19.88
CA ASN A 275 -3.97 -29.55 -20.93
C ASN A 275 -4.97 -28.58 -20.33
N VAL A 276 -4.67 -27.29 -20.43
CA VAL A 276 -5.54 -26.19 -19.99
C VAL A 276 -6.37 -25.73 -21.18
N PHE A 277 -7.67 -25.82 -21.02
CA PHE A 277 -8.66 -25.33 -21.95
C PHE A 277 -9.13 -23.94 -21.52
N THR A 278 -8.92 -22.98 -22.41
CA THR A 278 -9.37 -21.60 -22.29
C THR A 278 -10.69 -21.44 -23.04
N PRO A 279 -11.69 -20.74 -22.46
CA PRO A 279 -12.91 -20.41 -23.18
C PRO A 279 -12.61 -19.71 -24.51
N ASP A 280 -13.28 -20.13 -25.58
CA ASP A 280 -13.16 -19.51 -26.91
C ASP A 280 -13.75 -18.10 -26.93
N ASP A 281 -14.74 -17.83 -26.06
CA ASP A 281 -15.25 -16.50 -25.81
C ASP A 281 -14.41 -15.83 -24.71
N PRO A 282 -13.52 -14.87 -25.06
CA PRO A 282 -12.66 -14.24 -24.08
C PRO A 282 -13.48 -13.36 -23.10
N SER A 283 -14.75 -13.05 -23.40
CA SER A 283 -15.64 -12.29 -22.52
C SER A 283 -15.98 -13.00 -21.20
N THR A 284 -15.76 -14.32 -21.13
CA THR A 284 -16.02 -15.14 -19.93
C THR A 284 -14.78 -15.30 -19.05
N LEU A 285 -13.62 -14.74 -19.45
CA LEU A 285 -12.38 -14.88 -18.69
C LEU A 285 -12.40 -14.07 -17.39
N PRO A 286 -11.59 -14.46 -16.38
CA PRO A 286 -11.47 -13.67 -15.16
C PRO A 286 -10.89 -12.31 -15.52
N GLY A 287 -11.52 -11.25 -15.01
CA GLY A 287 -11.14 -9.88 -15.33
C GLY A 287 -11.53 -9.42 -16.74
N ALA A 288 -12.33 -10.19 -17.48
CA ALA A 288 -12.77 -9.78 -18.82
C ALA A 288 -13.60 -8.49 -18.81
N ARG A 289 -14.22 -8.17 -17.67
CA ARG A 289 -14.98 -6.94 -17.42
C ARG A 289 -14.16 -5.89 -16.65
N ASN A 290 -12.91 -6.17 -16.27
CA ASN A 290 -12.09 -5.24 -15.51
C ASN A 290 -11.58 -4.11 -16.41
N ILE A 291 -11.42 -2.94 -15.80
CA ILE A 291 -10.76 -1.79 -16.41
C ILE A 291 -9.49 -1.50 -15.59
N THR A 292 -8.40 -1.18 -16.27
CA THR A 292 -7.10 -0.94 -15.65
C THR A 292 -6.59 0.42 -16.12
N VAL A 293 -6.18 1.28 -15.19
CA VAL A 293 -5.60 2.59 -15.49
C VAL A 293 -4.15 2.63 -15.04
N SER A 294 -3.26 3.04 -15.93
CA SER A 294 -1.85 3.22 -15.64
C SER A 294 -1.26 4.40 -16.40
N VAL A 295 -0.08 4.84 -15.99
CA VAL A 295 0.68 5.87 -16.71
C VAL A 295 1.91 5.22 -17.33
N ARG A 296 2.20 5.58 -18.59
CA ARG A 296 3.39 5.13 -19.30
C ARG A 296 4.05 6.29 -20.04
N ASP A 297 5.28 6.10 -20.46
CA ASP A 297 5.96 7.06 -21.32
C ASP A 297 5.32 7.06 -22.70
N ALA A 298 5.33 8.23 -23.36
CA ALA A 298 4.70 8.39 -24.65
C ALA A 298 5.35 7.46 -25.70
N HIS A 299 4.52 6.69 -26.41
CA HIS A 299 5.01 5.82 -27.47
C HIS A 299 4.20 5.98 -28.76
N THR A 300 4.87 5.73 -29.87
CA THR A 300 4.24 5.67 -31.19
C THR A 300 3.50 4.35 -31.36
N CYS A 301 2.23 4.42 -31.75
CA CYS A 301 1.39 3.25 -31.96
C CYS A 301 0.66 3.34 -33.29
N THR A 302 0.42 2.19 -33.92
CA THR A 302 -0.59 2.05 -34.98
C THR A 302 -1.96 1.97 -34.32
N CYS A 303 -2.53 3.13 -34.01
CA CYS A 303 -3.81 3.27 -33.33
C CYS A 303 -4.85 3.97 -34.22
N GLU A 304 -6.13 3.72 -33.93
CA GLU A 304 -7.24 4.52 -34.44
C GLU A 304 -7.31 5.83 -33.63
N PHE A 305 -7.27 6.98 -34.32
CA PHE A 305 -7.43 8.28 -33.67
C PHE A 305 -8.92 8.64 -33.64
N GLU A 306 -9.52 8.67 -32.45
CA GLU A 306 -10.90 9.14 -32.29
C GLU A 306 -10.95 10.66 -32.11
N SER A 307 -9.91 11.24 -31.49
CA SER A 307 -9.70 12.68 -31.35
C SER A 307 -8.21 13.00 -31.30
N ARG A 308 -7.85 14.28 -31.16
CA ARG A 308 -6.45 14.72 -31.02
C ARG A 308 -5.77 14.17 -29.76
N ASP A 309 -6.55 13.86 -28.74
CA ASP A 309 -6.14 13.49 -27.39
C ASP A 309 -6.63 12.09 -26.98
N LEU A 310 -7.19 11.31 -27.90
CA LEU A 310 -7.70 9.99 -27.60
C LEU A 310 -7.44 9.01 -28.75
N ARG A 311 -6.67 7.98 -28.44
CA ARG A 311 -6.30 6.90 -29.37
C ARG A 311 -6.87 5.58 -28.88
N TYR A 312 -7.45 4.81 -29.80
CA TYR A 312 -8.00 3.49 -29.54
C TYR A 312 -7.17 2.41 -30.22
N ARG A 313 -7.02 1.27 -29.55
CA ARG A 313 -6.43 0.06 -30.12
C ARG A 313 -7.13 -1.17 -29.54
N ARG A 314 -7.38 -2.16 -30.41
CA ARG A 314 -7.98 -3.44 -30.03
C ARG A 314 -7.00 -4.57 -30.23
N PHE A 315 -6.89 -5.43 -29.24
CA PHE A 315 -6.13 -6.67 -29.24
C PHE A 315 -7.09 -7.87 -29.19
N PRO A 316 -6.59 -9.11 -29.38
CA PRO A 316 -7.42 -10.31 -29.25
C PRO A 316 -8.02 -10.48 -27.85
N ASP A 317 -7.27 -10.09 -26.81
CA ASP A 317 -7.54 -10.37 -25.40
C ASP A 317 -7.93 -9.13 -24.59
N HIS A 318 -7.77 -7.92 -25.14
CA HIS A 318 -8.14 -6.67 -24.48
C HIS A 318 -8.32 -5.54 -25.49
N GLN A 319 -8.73 -4.38 -25.00
CA GLN A 319 -8.77 -3.14 -25.75
C GLN A 319 -8.23 -2.01 -24.89
N GLU A 320 -7.70 -0.98 -25.53
CA GLU A 320 -7.07 0.12 -24.84
C GLU A 320 -7.44 1.46 -25.45
N TYR A 321 -7.55 2.46 -24.57
CA TYR A 321 -7.47 3.85 -24.93
C TYR A 321 -6.21 4.46 -24.35
N THR A 322 -5.58 5.35 -25.11
CA THR A 322 -4.44 6.15 -24.64
C THR A 322 -4.75 7.64 -24.77
N LYS A 323 -4.48 8.39 -23.71
CA LYS A 323 -4.69 9.84 -23.61
C LYS A 323 -3.39 10.55 -23.19
N PRO A 324 -2.96 11.63 -23.87
CA PRO A 324 -1.76 12.35 -23.47
C PRO A 324 -1.98 13.08 -22.14
N ALA A 325 -0.95 13.07 -21.28
CA ALA A 325 -0.92 13.75 -19.99
C ALA A 325 0.50 14.35 -19.78
N GLY A 326 0.75 15.49 -20.42
CA GLY A 326 2.06 16.14 -20.41
C GLY A 326 3.09 15.33 -21.20
N ALA A 327 4.21 14.97 -20.56
CA ALA A 327 5.26 14.15 -21.16
C ALA A 327 4.95 12.64 -21.13
N ARG A 328 3.84 12.25 -20.49
CA ARG A 328 3.41 10.86 -20.31
C ARG A 328 2.05 10.66 -20.95
N GLU A 329 1.58 9.42 -20.91
CA GLU A 329 0.29 9.02 -21.43
C GLU A 329 -0.45 8.19 -20.38
N ILE A 330 -1.73 8.49 -20.20
CA ILE A 330 -2.63 7.67 -19.41
C ILE A 330 -3.17 6.57 -20.32
N LEU A 331 -2.97 5.33 -19.88
CA LEU A 331 -3.44 4.13 -20.52
C LEU A 331 -4.65 3.61 -19.76
N VAL A 332 -5.76 3.40 -20.47
CA VAL A 332 -6.98 2.79 -19.93
C VAL A 332 -7.24 1.50 -20.70
N TRP A 333 -6.96 0.37 -20.07
CA TRP A 333 -7.19 -0.97 -20.59
C TRP A 333 -8.53 -1.50 -20.12
N GLY A 334 -9.26 -2.17 -21.00
CA GLY A 334 -10.47 -2.91 -20.67
C GLY A 334 -10.33 -4.32 -21.19
N GLY A 335 -10.77 -5.30 -20.39
CA GLY A 335 -10.93 -6.66 -20.88
C GLY A 335 -11.90 -6.73 -22.07
N PRO A 336 -11.98 -7.91 -22.72
CA PRO A 336 -12.71 -8.12 -23.96
C PRO A 336 -14.24 -8.02 -23.78
N ALA A 337 -14.75 -8.15 -22.54
CA ALA A 337 -16.18 -7.96 -22.22
C ALA A 337 -16.53 -6.52 -21.86
N VAL A 338 -15.55 -5.62 -21.73
CA VAL A 338 -15.82 -4.20 -21.48
C VAL A 338 -16.39 -3.58 -22.75
N ASP A 339 -17.50 -2.87 -22.65
CA ASP A 339 -18.05 -2.15 -23.79
C ASP A 339 -17.11 -1.00 -24.24
N ARG A 340 -16.99 -0.77 -25.56
CA ARG A 340 -16.08 0.25 -26.10
C ARG A 340 -16.49 1.66 -25.66
N ASP A 341 -17.78 1.96 -25.54
CA ASP A 341 -18.27 3.28 -25.13
C ASP A 341 -18.04 3.51 -23.63
N LEU A 342 -18.20 2.46 -22.82
CA LEU A 342 -17.82 2.48 -21.41
C LEU A 342 -16.32 2.76 -21.25
N LEU A 343 -15.47 2.04 -21.97
CA LEU A 343 -14.01 2.23 -21.90
C LEU A 343 -13.60 3.62 -22.43
N ARG A 344 -14.27 4.10 -23.48
CA ARG A 344 -14.08 5.47 -23.98
C ARG A 344 -14.41 6.50 -22.91
N THR A 345 -15.51 6.31 -22.18
CA THR A 345 -15.93 7.19 -21.10
C THR A 345 -14.91 7.19 -19.96
N ALA A 346 -14.45 6.00 -19.55
CA ALA A 346 -13.38 5.85 -18.57
C ALA A 346 -12.10 6.57 -18.99
N ALA A 347 -11.70 6.45 -20.26
CA ALA A 347 -10.52 7.12 -20.80
C ALA A 347 -10.64 8.65 -20.89
N ARG A 348 -11.85 9.16 -21.15
CA ARG A 348 -12.10 10.61 -21.14
C ARG A 348 -12.01 11.19 -19.73
N ASN A 349 -12.58 10.48 -18.75
CA ASN A 349 -12.58 10.86 -17.33
C ASN A 349 -11.21 10.66 -16.66
N ALA A 350 -10.34 9.83 -17.23
CA ALA A 350 -9.01 9.58 -16.70
C ALA A 350 -8.17 10.87 -16.62
N HIS A 351 -7.54 11.08 -15.47
CA HIS A 351 -6.70 12.23 -15.17
C HIS A 351 -5.56 11.86 -14.22
N PRO A 352 -4.46 12.66 -14.18
CA PRO A 352 -3.42 12.49 -13.18
C PRO A 352 -4.01 12.63 -11.77
N ALA A 353 -3.61 11.74 -10.86
CA ALA A 353 -4.18 11.72 -9.51
C ALA A 353 -3.89 13.03 -8.76
N THR A 354 -4.91 13.56 -8.09
CA THR A 354 -4.81 14.68 -7.15
C THR A 354 -4.19 14.24 -5.82
N ASP A 355 -3.80 15.19 -4.97
CA ASP A 355 -3.19 14.91 -3.67
C ASP A 355 -4.12 14.10 -2.75
N ASP A 356 -5.41 14.44 -2.74
CA ASP A 356 -6.41 13.72 -1.94
C ASP A 356 -6.60 12.29 -2.46
N GLU A 357 -6.69 12.11 -3.78
CA GLU A 357 -6.77 10.77 -4.38
C GLU A 357 -5.50 9.97 -4.06
N LEU A 358 -4.31 10.55 -4.19
CA LEU A 358 -3.04 9.91 -3.86
C LEU A 358 -2.99 9.46 -2.39
N LEU A 359 -3.58 10.21 -1.45
CA LEU A 359 -3.69 9.77 -0.05
C LEU A 359 -4.59 8.55 0.12
N ASP A 360 -5.62 8.41 -0.72
CA ASP A 360 -6.46 7.21 -0.75
C ASP A 360 -5.77 6.04 -1.47
N LEU A 361 -4.92 6.32 -2.46
CA LEU A 361 -4.21 5.29 -3.25
C LEU A 361 -3.02 4.69 -2.50
N LEU A 362 -2.26 5.53 -1.84
CA LEU A 362 -0.98 5.15 -1.25
C LEU A 362 -1.21 4.54 0.14
N PRO A 363 -0.48 3.48 0.51
CA PRO A 363 -0.61 2.91 1.84
C PRO A 363 -0.32 3.99 2.89
N PRO A 364 -1.01 3.95 4.04
CA PRO A 364 -0.70 4.85 5.14
C PRO A 364 0.76 4.66 5.54
N LEU A 365 1.42 5.76 5.91
CA LEU A 365 2.78 5.68 6.43
C LEU A 365 2.80 4.64 7.56
N PRO A 366 3.76 3.69 7.55
CA PRO A 366 3.88 2.76 8.65
C PRO A 366 3.99 3.57 9.94
N PRO A 367 3.29 3.17 11.03
CA PRO A 367 3.40 3.89 12.29
C PRO A 367 4.87 3.97 12.61
N ALA A 368 5.39 5.19 12.79
CA ALA A 368 6.81 5.43 13.04
C ALA A 368 7.25 4.42 14.11
N HIS A 369 7.99 3.40 13.72
CA HIS A 369 8.22 2.24 14.58
C HIS A 369 9.07 2.70 15.75
N GLY A 370 8.39 3.03 16.85
CA GLY A 370 8.86 2.84 18.21
C GLY A 370 10.29 3.28 18.52
N HIS A 371 10.86 4.27 17.84
CA HIS A 371 11.82 5.14 18.50
C HIS A 371 10.96 6.03 19.38
N SER A 372 10.40 5.41 20.42
CA SER A 372 9.74 6.14 21.47
C SER A 372 10.70 7.28 21.82
N PRO A 373 10.28 8.55 21.80
CA PRO A 373 11.16 9.63 22.24
C PRO A 373 11.67 9.38 23.67
N MET A 374 11.01 8.48 24.41
CA MET A 374 11.48 7.94 25.67
C MET A 374 12.76 7.11 25.57
N ILE A 375 13.18 6.55 24.44
CA ILE A 375 14.43 5.78 24.35
C ILE A 375 15.65 6.71 24.48
N PRO A 376 15.79 7.80 23.68
CA PRO A 376 16.85 8.78 23.90
C PRO A 376 16.67 9.52 25.23
N VAL A 377 15.45 9.87 25.65
CA VAL A 377 15.21 10.51 26.95
C VAL A 377 15.55 9.59 28.13
N ARG A 378 15.24 8.29 28.05
CA ARG A 378 15.61 7.29 29.07
C ARG A 378 17.10 7.05 29.07
N LYS A 379 17.75 6.92 27.91
CA LYS A 379 19.23 6.84 27.84
C LYS A 379 19.88 8.07 28.46
N LEU A 380 19.35 9.27 28.21
CA LEU A 380 19.85 10.52 28.79
C LEU A 380 19.58 10.59 30.31
N ALA A 381 18.39 10.21 30.75
CA ALA A 381 18.03 10.18 32.17
C ALA A 381 18.89 9.17 32.95
N THR A 382 19.12 7.97 32.41
CA THR A 382 20.03 6.98 32.97
C THR A 382 21.48 7.50 32.98
N ALA A 383 21.91 8.22 31.94
CA ALA A 383 23.25 8.82 31.92
C ALA A 383 23.43 9.97 32.93
N LEU A 384 22.39 10.75 33.20
CA LEU A 384 22.44 11.91 34.10
C LEU A 384 22.15 11.57 35.57
N PHE A 385 21.31 10.56 35.83
CA PHE A 385 20.78 10.29 37.17
C PHE A 385 21.09 8.88 37.71
N GLY A 386 21.69 8.00 36.90
CA GLY A 386 22.00 6.61 37.29
C GLY A 386 20.85 5.66 36.99
#